data_AF-A0A9P3JLE5-F1
#
_entry.id   AF-A0A9P3JLE5-F1
#
_cell.length_a   1.000
_cell.length_b   1.000
_cell.length_c   1.000
_cell.angle_alpha   90.00
_cell.angle_beta   90.00
_cell.angle_gamma   90.00
#
_symmetry.space_group_name_H-M   'P 1'
#
loop_
_entity.id
_entity.type
_entity.pdbx_description
1 polymer ?
#
loop_
_entity_poly.entity_id
_entity_poly.type
_entity_poly.pdbx_seq_one_letter_code
_entity_poly.pdbx_strand_id
1 'polypeptide(L)'
;MAAWQTRLKYTLQKSFMYSYVLVRTHLEQHPGQLPPIPKLVRALNRVLEHESSYVTALLPSALGGESMRPTIRGTKDEWVLYRYLLPPLWHTISVGDVVAMRCNLANVSTANPEEEEAPPEAKAAPNQLPFVFRRVAAVAGDEMVSSQPSDEPLRIEKDHFWLLADNPAVPAKEALDSRTIGPVHIKDIAGRALYVMRSAVDHEPIQNSDQATIDDAPTMAMECHIEQLLERIKEEQLG
;
A
#
# COMPACT_ATOMS: atom_id res chain seq x y z
N MET A 1 -1.27 -34.21 -11.22
CA MET A 1 -2.26 -33.65 -12.19
C MET A 1 -3.17 -32.58 -11.57
N ALA A 2 -3.71 -32.77 -10.36
CA ALA A 2 -4.58 -31.77 -9.71
C ALA A 2 -3.92 -30.40 -9.49
N ALA A 3 -2.68 -30.34 -9.01
CA ALA A 3 -1.96 -29.08 -8.77
C ALA A 3 -1.76 -28.23 -10.04
N TRP A 4 -1.56 -28.86 -11.19
CA TRP A 4 -1.38 -28.16 -12.46
C TRP A 4 -2.69 -27.56 -12.99
N GLN A 5 -3.81 -28.29 -12.83
CA GLN A 5 -5.13 -27.79 -13.18
C GLN A 5 -5.58 -26.64 -12.27
N THR A 6 -5.28 -26.71 -10.97
CA THR A 6 -5.53 -25.62 -10.02
C THR A 6 -4.70 -24.38 -10.38
N ARG A 7 -3.40 -24.56 -10.68
CA ARG A 7 -2.50 -23.47 -11.10
C ARG A 7 -2.96 -22.82 -12.41
N LEU A 8 -3.38 -23.62 -13.40
CA LEU A 8 -3.87 -23.10 -14.69
C LEU A 8 -5.19 -22.32 -14.55
N LYS A 9 -6.14 -22.83 -13.76
CA LYS A 9 -7.41 -22.12 -13.47
C LYS A 9 -7.14 -20.79 -12.76
N TYR A 10 -6.25 -20.80 -11.76
CA TYR A 10 -5.87 -19.63 -10.99
C TYR A 10 -5.20 -18.55 -11.86
N THR A 11 -4.27 -18.93 -12.73
CA THR A 11 -3.63 -18.00 -13.68
C THR A 11 -4.64 -17.40 -14.66
N LEU A 12 -5.51 -18.22 -15.27
CA LEU A 12 -6.50 -17.74 -16.23
C LEU A 12 -7.52 -16.78 -15.58
N GLN A 13 -7.95 -17.07 -14.36
CA GLN A 13 -8.89 -16.24 -13.61
C GLN A 13 -8.26 -14.89 -13.21
N LYS A 14 -6.98 -14.87 -12.82
CA LYS A 14 -6.22 -13.62 -12.55
C LYS A 14 -6.05 -12.76 -13.80
N SER A 15 -5.70 -13.35 -14.94
CA SER A 15 -5.56 -12.62 -16.20
C SER A 15 -6.89 -12.02 -16.66
N PHE A 16 -8.01 -12.73 -16.48
CA PHE A 16 -9.35 -12.22 -16.76
C PHE A 16 -9.72 -11.03 -15.85
N MET A 17 -9.42 -11.13 -14.56
CA MET A 17 -9.64 -10.05 -13.60
C MET A 17 -8.81 -8.80 -13.89
N TYR A 18 -7.53 -8.95 -14.24
CA TYR A 18 -6.67 -7.81 -14.54
C TYR A 18 -7.08 -7.12 -15.84
N SER A 19 -7.47 -7.90 -16.85
CA SER A 19 -8.06 -7.35 -18.07
C SER A 19 -9.40 -6.66 -17.80
N TYR A 20 -10.25 -7.24 -16.95
CA TYR A 20 -11.51 -6.60 -16.54
C TYR A 20 -11.29 -5.26 -15.85
N VAL A 21 -10.38 -5.18 -14.86
CA VAL A 21 -10.06 -3.93 -14.16
C VAL A 21 -9.46 -2.90 -15.13
N LEU A 22 -8.50 -3.30 -15.97
CA LEU A 22 -7.93 -2.41 -16.98
C LEU A 22 -8.98 -1.87 -17.97
N VAL A 23 -9.88 -2.73 -18.44
CA VAL A 23 -10.95 -2.33 -19.35
C VAL A 23 -11.92 -1.39 -18.64
N ARG A 24 -12.33 -1.73 -17.41
CA ARG A 24 -13.23 -0.91 -16.60
C ARG A 24 -12.64 0.48 -16.34
N THR A 25 -11.41 0.55 -15.84
CA THR A 25 -10.71 1.83 -15.58
C THR A 25 -10.55 2.65 -16.86
N HIS A 26 -10.25 2.01 -17.99
CA HIS A 26 -10.17 2.71 -19.27
C HIS A 26 -11.52 3.27 -19.70
N LEU A 27 -12.60 2.52 -19.52
CA LEU A 27 -13.96 2.97 -19.86
C LEU A 27 -14.45 4.08 -18.93
N GLU A 28 -14.03 4.08 -17.66
CA GLU A 28 -14.30 5.17 -16.70
C GLU A 28 -13.58 6.47 -17.13
N GLN A 29 -12.35 6.37 -17.63
CA GLN A 29 -11.57 7.52 -18.12
C GLN A 29 -11.97 7.96 -19.54
N HIS A 30 -12.47 7.03 -20.37
CA HIS A 30 -12.81 7.25 -21.77
C HIS A 30 -14.15 6.56 -22.12
N PRO A 31 -15.29 7.19 -21.76
CA PRO A 31 -16.60 6.61 -21.99
C PRO A 31 -16.84 6.32 -23.47
N GLY A 32 -17.24 5.09 -23.79
CA GLY A 32 -17.53 4.66 -25.16
C GLY A 32 -16.31 4.33 -26.02
N GLN A 33 -15.09 4.40 -25.48
CA GLN A 33 -13.87 4.04 -26.19
C GLN A 33 -13.26 2.77 -25.59
N LEU A 34 -13.09 1.74 -26.40
CA LEU A 34 -12.38 0.52 -25.97
C LEU A 34 -10.87 0.77 -25.92
N PRO A 35 -10.14 0.18 -24.95
CA PRO A 35 -8.70 0.30 -24.89
C PRO A 35 -8.05 -0.34 -26.13
N PRO A 36 -6.98 0.26 -26.69
CA PRO A 36 -6.30 -0.31 -27.83
C PRO A 36 -5.69 -1.66 -27.44
N ILE A 37 -6.07 -2.72 -28.18
CA ILE A 37 -5.69 -4.13 -27.95
C ILE A 37 -4.18 -4.31 -27.68
N PRO A 38 -3.25 -3.63 -28.38
CA PRO A 38 -1.81 -3.78 -28.11
C PRO A 38 -1.35 -3.29 -26.73
N LYS A 39 -2.05 -2.32 -26.12
CA LYS A 39 -1.77 -1.87 -24.74
C LYS A 39 -2.31 -2.88 -23.73
N LEU A 40 -3.50 -3.42 -23.97
CA LEU A 40 -4.11 -4.45 -23.13
C LEU A 40 -3.25 -5.71 -23.10
N VAL A 41 -2.81 -6.16 -24.28
CA VAL A 41 -1.91 -7.32 -24.43
C VAL A 41 -0.56 -7.08 -23.77
N ARG A 42 0.04 -5.88 -23.85
CA ARG A 42 1.29 -5.58 -23.14
C ARG A 42 1.15 -5.51 -21.62
N ALA A 43 0.00 -5.08 -21.12
CA ALA A 43 -0.28 -5.06 -19.68
C ALA A 43 -0.56 -6.47 -19.15
N LEU A 44 -1.33 -7.27 -19.90
CA LEU A 44 -1.56 -8.69 -19.63
C LEU A 44 -0.26 -9.50 -19.71
N ASN A 45 0.57 -9.28 -20.73
CA ASN A 45 1.84 -9.98 -20.87
C ASN A 45 2.80 -9.63 -19.73
N ARG A 46 2.86 -8.38 -19.24
CA ARG A 46 3.66 -8.05 -18.04
C ARG A 46 3.17 -8.75 -16.77
N VAL A 47 1.88 -9.03 -16.67
CA VAL A 47 1.27 -9.77 -15.55
C VAL A 47 1.48 -11.28 -15.70
N LEU A 48 1.47 -11.78 -16.93
CA LEU A 48 1.71 -13.19 -17.26
C LEU A 48 3.21 -13.56 -17.20
N GLU A 49 4.10 -12.64 -17.57
CA GLU A 49 5.57 -12.78 -17.52
C GLU A 49 6.13 -12.67 -16.10
N HIS A 50 5.36 -12.14 -15.14
CA HIS A 50 5.68 -12.14 -13.71
C HIS A 50 4.73 -13.09 -12.98
N GLU A 51 5.08 -14.37 -12.98
CA GLU A 51 4.29 -15.46 -12.41
C GLU A 51 3.69 -15.13 -11.02
N SER A 52 2.37 -14.95 -10.98
CA SER A 52 1.44 -15.32 -9.89
C SER A 52 1.55 -14.71 -8.47
N SER A 53 2.61 -14.01 -8.07
CA SER A 53 2.84 -13.59 -6.66
C SER A 53 2.91 -12.07 -6.37
N TYR A 54 2.75 -11.19 -7.36
CA TYR A 54 3.13 -9.77 -7.20
C TYR A 54 1.99 -8.74 -7.19
N VAL A 55 0.71 -9.13 -7.18
CA VAL A 55 -0.36 -8.12 -6.95
C VAL A 55 -0.54 -7.85 -5.47
N THR A 56 -0.25 -8.83 -4.61
CA THR A 56 -0.37 -8.70 -3.16
C THR A 56 0.82 -9.31 -2.44
N ALA A 57 1.30 -8.67 -1.38
CA ALA A 57 2.34 -9.20 -0.51
C ALA A 57 1.88 -9.22 0.95
N LEU A 58 2.53 -10.06 1.75
CA LEU A 58 2.36 -10.12 3.19
C LEU A 58 3.56 -9.41 3.82
N LEU A 59 3.29 -8.39 4.64
CA LEU A 59 4.34 -7.69 5.40
C LEU A 59 4.11 -7.86 6.89
N PRO A 60 5.18 -8.05 7.69
CA PRO A 60 5.10 -7.91 9.13
C PRO A 60 4.64 -6.49 9.49
N SER A 61 3.60 -6.37 10.31
CA SER A 61 3.07 -5.09 10.77
C SER A 61 4.04 -4.32 11.67
N ALA A 62 5.00 -5.04 12.28
CA ALA A 62 6.04 -4.47 13.14
C ALA A 62 6.82 -3.33 12.47
N LEU A 63 6.85 -3.28 11.13
CA LEU A 63 7.46 -2.19 10.38
C LEU A 63 6.76 -0.83 10.58
N GLY A 64 5.49 -0.82 11.01
CA GLY A 64 4.74 0.39 11.35
C GLY A 64 4.69 0.73 12.86
N GLY A 65 5.14 -0.17 13.74
CA GLY A 65 5.03 -0.02 15.19
C GLY A 65 3.61 0.25 15.68
N GLU A 66 3.46 0.86 16.88
CA GLU A 66 2.15 1.14 17.48
C GLU A 66 1.39 2.31 16.83
N SER A 67 1.99 2.99 15.85
CA SER A 67 1.46 4.22 15.23
C SER A 67 0.13 4.02 14.49
N MET A 68 -0.20 2.79 14.09
CA MET A 68 -1.44 2.50 13.37
C MET A 68 -2.52 1.86 14.24
N ARG A 69 -2.36 1.82 15.56
CA ARG A 69 -3.42 1.35 16.45
C ARG A 69 -4.65 2.27 16.36
N PRO A 70 -5.88 1.71 16.39
CA PRO A 70 -6.20 0.29 16.58
C PRO A 70 -6.20 -0.55 15.29
N THR A 71 -6.11 0.08 14.11
CA THR A 71 -6.22 -0.58 12.79
C THR A 71 -5.16 -1.65 12.57
N ILE A 72 -3.91 -1.37 12.93
CA ILE A 72 -2.78 -2.29 12.89
C ILE A 72 -2.08 -2.19 14.24
N ARG A 73 -1.98 -3.30 14.98
CA ARG A 73 -1.38 -3.36 16.31
C ARG A 73 0.13 -3.15 16.30
N GLY A 74 0.81 -3.49 15.21
CA GLY A 74 2.26 -3.34 15.04
C GLY A 74 3.07 -4.39 15.79
N THR A 75 2.51 -5.57 16.02
CA THR A 75 3.15 -6.65 16.77
C THR A 75 3.89 -7.61 15.84
N LYS A 76 4.85 -8.38 16.35
CA LYS A 76 5.69 -9.29 15.54
C LYS A 76 4.90 -10.45 14.90
N ASP A 77 3.77 -10.78 15.48
CA ASP A 77 2.83 -11.83 15.07
C ASP A 77 1.70 -11.32 14.17
N GLU A 78 1.60 -10.01 13.95
CA GLU A 78 0.59 -9.43 13.08
C GLU A 78 1.16 -9.15 11.69
N TRP A 79 0.46 -9.63 10.67
CA TRP A 79 0.81 -9.52 9.26
C TRP A 79 -0.28 -8.79 8.50
N VAL A 80 0.15 -8.02 7.50
CA VAL A 80 -0.76 -7.24 6.66
C VAL A 80 -0.67 -7.74 5.23
N LEU A 81 -1.80 -8.19 4.70
CA LEU A 81 -1.97 -8.40 3.27
C LEU A 81 -2.23 -7.03 2.64
N TYR A 82 -1.37 -6.64 1.72
CA TYR A 82 -1.55 -5.40 0.96
C TYR A 82 -1.41 -5.67 -0.53
N ARG A 83 -2.10 -4.86 -1.33
CA ARG A 83 -2.08 -4.90 -2.79
C ARG A 83 -1.13 -3.84 -3.32
N TYR A 84 -0.18 -4.23 -4.15
CA TYR A 84 0.63 -3.29 -4.91
C TYR A 84 -0.27 -2.48 -5.86
N LEU A 85 -0.12 -1.16 -5.81
CA LEU A 85 -0.76 -0.26 -6.75
C LEU A 85 0.27 0.09 -7.80
N LEU A 86 0.14 -0.54 -8.97
CA LEU A 86 0.95 -0.23 -10.14
C LEU A 86 0.28 0.90 -10.94
N PRO A 87 1.04 1.83 -11.53
CA PRO A 87 0.44 2.82 -12.41
C PRO A 87 -0.33 2.14 -13.56
N PRO A 88 -1.55 2.60 -13.89
CA PRO A 88 -2.17 3.86 -13.46
C PRO A 88 -3.03 3.78 -12.18
N LEU A 89 -3.13 2.64 -11.50
CA LEU A 89 -4.12 2.38 -10.42
C LEU A 89 -4.03 3.32 -9.21
N TRP A 90 -3.02 4.17 -9.14
CA TRP A 90 -2.87 5.15 -8.08
C TRP A 90 -4.03 6.16 -8.00
N HIS A 91 -4.76 6.40 -9.09
CA HIS A 91 -5.98 7.23 -9.06
C HIS A 91 -7.13 6.60 -8.25
N THR A 92 -6.97 5.34 -7.79
CA THR A 92 -7.95 4.68 -6.90
C THR A 92 -7.67 4.96 -5.42
N ILE A 93 -6.56 5.65 -5.09
CA ILE A 93 -6.26 6.02 -3.72
C ILE A 93 -7.16 7.18 -3.32
N SER A 94 -7.90 7.00 -2.23
CA SER A 94 -8.84 8.00 -1.72
C SER A 94 -8.61 8.28 -0.24
N VAL A 95 -9.16 9.39 0.26
CA VAL A 95 -9.20 9.68 1.69
C VAL A 95 -9.85 8.51 2.45
N GLY A 96 -9.20 8.10 3.54
CA GLY A 96 -9.60 6.95 4.34
C GLY A 96 -8.85 5.66 4.00
N ASP A 97 -8.16 5.57 2.86
CA ASP A 97 -7.37 4.37 2.52
C ASP A 97 -6.13 4.24 3.42
N VAL A 98 -5.75 3.00 3.75
CA VAL A 98 -4.50 2.68 4.44
C VAL A 98 -3.48 2.22 3.41
N VAL A 99 -2.39 2.98 3.25
CA VAL A 99 -1.37 2.73 2.23
C VAL A 99 -0.04 2.31 2.83
N ALA A 100 0.68 1.43 2.13
CA ALA A 100 2.07 1.11 2.41
C ALA A 100 2.98 2.12 1.71
N MET A 101 3.69 2.93 2.49
CA MET A 101 4.64 3.94 2.04
C MET A 101 6.07 3.46 2.27
N ARG A 102 6.95 3.65 1.28
CA ARG A 102 8.40 3.49 1.41
C ARG A 102 8.93 4.64 2.27
N CYS A 103 9.55 4.32 3.40
CA CYS A 103 10.15 5.33 4.27
C CYS A 103 11.66 5.20 4.25
N ASN A 104 12.36 6.29 3.91
CA ASN A 104 13.79 6.37 4.13
C ASN A 104 14.07 6.83 5.56
N LEU A 105 14.24 5.87 6.48
CA LEU A 105 14.55 6.14 7.88
C LEU A 105 15.82 6.99 8.06
N ALA A 106 16.76 6.99 7.10
CA ALA A 106 17.99 7.78 7.17
C ALA A 106 17.77 9.29 7.01
N ASN A 107 16.62 9.70 6.44
CA ASN A 107 16.29 11.13 6.27
C ASN A 107 15.57 11.72 7.49
N VAL A 108 15.25 10.90 8.49
CA VAL A 108 14.69 11.34 9.76
C VAL A 108 15.86 11.72 10.66
N SER A 109 16.45 12.89 10.42
CA SER A 109 17.41 13.48 11.35
C SER A 109 16.73 13.63 12.72
N THR A 110 17.13 12.79 13.67
CA THR A 110 17.08 13.16 15.08
C THR A 110 18.04 14.33 15.22
N ALA A 111 17.52 15.54 15.01
CA ALA A 111 18.28 16.78 15.19
C ALA A 111 18.81 16.87 16.62
N ASN A 112 20.01 16.32 16.82
CA ASN A 112 20.99 16.74 17.80
C ASN A 112 22.10 17.38 16.95
N PRO A 113 22.33 18.71 17.02
CA PRO A 113 23.26 19.41 16.13
C PRO A 113 24.75 19.09 16.32
N GLU A 114 25.12 18.05 17.06
CA GLU A 114 26.51 17.84 17.52
C GLU A 114 27.14 16.49 17.10
N GLU A 115 26.48 15.66 16.28
CA GLU A 115 27.13 14.46 15.75
C GLU A 115 27.57 14.63 14.29
N GLU A 116 28.89 14.61 14.15
CA GLU A 116 29.76 14.66 12.98
C GLU A 116 29.19 13.93 11.75
N GLU A 117 29.09 14.63 10.61
CA GLU A 117 28.58 14.09 9.35
C GLU A 117 29.35 12.83 8.93
N ALA A 118 28.68 11.68 8.96
CA ALA A 118 29.23 10.43 8.43
C ALA A 118 29.38 10.51 6.89
N PRO A 119 30.36 9.79 6.29
CA PRO A 119 30.72 9.94 4.88
C PRO A 119 29.59 9.56 3.91
N PRO A 120 29.53 10.16 2.70
CA PRO A 120 28.40 10.09 1.80
C PRO A 120 28.41 8.81 0.93
N GLU A 121 28.48 7.62 1.52
CA GLU A 121 28.47 6.37 0.73
C GLU A 121 27.66 5.25 1.41
N ALA A 122 26.33 5.34 1.29
CA ALA A 122 25.42 4.20 1.06
C ALA A 122 23.97 4.71 0.94
N LYS A 123 23.61 5.34 -0.19
CA LYS A 123 22.19 5.44 -0.56
C LYS A 123 21.69 4.02 -0.73
N ALA A 124 20.93 3.51 0.23
CA ALA A 124 20.23 2.24 0.11
C ALA A 124 19.52 2.21 -1.25
N ALA A 125 19.69 1.13 -2.02
CA ALA A 125 19.02 0.99 -3.30
C ALA A 125 17.50 1.18 -3.07
N PRO A 126 16.78 1.90 -3.95
CA PRO A 126 15.37 2.29 -3.74
C PRO A 126 14.38 1.12 -3.51
N ASN A 127 14.83 -0.13 -3.69
CA ASN A 127 14.08 -1.35 -3.44
C ASN A 127 14.35 -2.02 -2.07
N GLN A 128 15.11 -1.39 -1.17
CA GLN A 128 15.39 -1.92 0.18
C GLN A 128 14.87 -1.02 1.32
N LEU A 129 14.15 0.06 1.01
CA LEU A 129 13.58 0.93 2.05
C LEU A 129 12.44 0.21 2.78
N PRO A 130 12.39 0.27 4.12
CA PRO A 130 11.30 -0.32 4.89
C PRO A 130 9.97 0.36 4.57
N PHE A 131 8.89 -0.40 4.66
CA PHE A 131 7.54 0.10 4.48
C PHE A 131 6.92 0.51 5.81
N VAL A 132 6.17 1.61 5.83
CA VAL A 132 5.28 1.98 6.94
C VAL A 132 3.85 2.11 6.41
N PHE A 133 2.86 1.76 7.23
CA PHE A 133 1.45 1.89 6.85
C PHE A 133 0.88 3.21 7.37
N ARG A 134 0.20 4.00 6.55
CA ARG A 134 -0.44 5.26 6.98
C ARG A 134 -1.80 5.43 6.33
N ARG A 135 -2.70 6.16 7.00
CA ARG A 135 -4.01 6.50 6.46
C ARG A 135 -3.94 7.77 5.63
N VAL A 136 -4.54 7.75 4.45
CA VAL A 136 -4.72 8.91 3.59
C VAL A 136 -5.74 9.84 4.25
N ALA A 137 -5.28 11.03 4.62
CA ALA A 137 -6.12 12.06 5.25
C ALA A 137 -6.51 13.17 4.26
N ALA A 138 -5.71 13.40 3.22
CA ALA A 138 -6.03 14.32 2.12
C ALA A 138 -5.36 13.89 0.81
N VAL A 139 -5.97 14.27 -0.30
CA VAL A 139 -5.51 13.98 -1.67
C VAL A 139 -5.25 15.28 -2.43
N ALA A 140 -4.70 15.16 -3.64
CA ALA A 140 -4.42 16.31 -4.50
C ALA A 140 -5.62 17.26 -4.66
N GLY A 141 -5.39 18.55 -4.42
CA GLY A 141 -6.39 19.60 -4.52
C GLY A 141 -6.97 20.04 -3.18
N ASP A 142 -6.92 19.18 -2.16
CA ASP A 142 -7.37 19.48 -0.79
C ASP A 142 -6.48 20.55 -0.14
N GLU A 143 -7.07 21.32 0.79
CA GLU A 143 -6.37 22.32 1.59
C GLU A 143 -6.34 21.88 3.06
N MET A 144 -5.14 21.78 3.60
CA MET A 144 -4.89 21.47 5.01
C MET A 144 -4.82 22.77 5.79
N VAL A 145 -5.69 22.89 6.79
CA VAL A 145 -5.77 24.03 7.70
C VAL A 145 -5.43 23.59 9.11
N SER A 146 -4.51 24.32 9.74
CA SER A 146 -4.13 24.12 11.14
C SER A 146 -5.15 24.79 12.07
N SER A 147 -5.28 24.27 13.28
CA SER A 147 -5.99 24.98 14.36
C SER A 147 -5.19 26.17 14.90
N GLN A 148 -3.89 26.26 14.59
CA GLN A 148 -3.06 27.40 14.95
C GLN A 148 -3.21 28.50 13.89
N PRO A 149 -3.71 29.70 14.27
CA PRO A 149 -3.94 30.79 13.31
C PRO A 149 -2.67 31.32 12.62
N SER A 150 -1.49 31.02 13.17
CA SER A 150 -0.20 31.40 12.61
C SER A 150 0.25 30.53 11.44
N ASP A 151 -0.29 29.32 11.32
CA ASP A 151 0.16 28.38 10.31
C ASP A 151 -0.56 28.68 8.99
N GLU A 152 0.20 28.79 7.92
CA GLU A 152 -0.36 29.02 6.59
C GLU A 152 -1.07 27.75 6.08
N PRO A 153 -2.25 27.87 5.43
CA PRO A 153 -2.89 26.75 4.78
C PRO A 153 -1.98 26.12 3.73
N LEU A 154 -1.94 24.78 3.71
CA LEU A 154 -1.14 24.01 2.76
C LEU A 154 -2.07 23.30 1.78
N ARG A 155 -1.92 23.57 0.48
CA ARG A 155 -2.63 22.83 -0.55
C ARG A 155 -1.85 21.61 -1.00
N ILE A 156 -2.51 20.46 -1.09
CA ILE A 156 -1.89 19.22 -1.57
C ILE A 156 -1.75 19.27 -3.08
N GLU A 157 -0.51 19.15 -3.54
CA GLU A 157 -0.19 19.16 -4.97
C GLU A 157 -0.66 17.90 -5.69
N LYS A 158 -0.68 17.97 -7.03
CA LYS A 158 -0.89 16.80 -7.86
C LYS A 158 0.15 15.72 -7.53
N ASP A 159 -0.28 14.46 -7.57
CA ASP A 159 0.55 13.28 -7.31
C ASP A 159 1.12 13.21 -5.88
N HIS A 160 0.58 14.01 -4.95
CA HIS A 160 0.92 13.98 -3.52
C HIS A 160 -0.29 13.62 -2.65
N PHE A 161 0.00 13.11 -1.46
CA PHE A 161 -0.97 12.69 -0.47
C PHE A 161 -0.56 13.19 0.92
N TRP A 162 -1.54 13.56 1.75
CA TRP A 162 -1.29 13.78 3.17
C TRP A 162 -1.63 12.50 3.93
N LEU A 163 -0.63 11.91 4.60
CA LEU A 163 -0.74 10.64 5.29
C LEU A 163 -0.62 10.83 6.80
N LEU A 164 -1.47 10.17 7.59
CA LEU A 164 -1.48 10.23 9.05
C LEU A 164 -1.39 8.84 9.67
N ALA A 165 -0.81 8.78 10.86
CA ALA A 165 -0.94 7.64 11.76
C ALA A 165 -2.32 7.61 12.43
N ASP A 166 -2.90 6.42 12.60
CA ASP A 166 -4.21 6.25 13.25
C ASP A 166 -4.15 6.42 14.77
N ASN A 167 -3.00 6.14 15.38
CA ASN A 167 -2.84 6.20 16.83
C ASN A 167 -2.47 7.63 17.27
N PRO A 168 -3.39 8.38 17.90
CA PRO A 168 -3.10 9.75 18.33
C PRO A 168 -2.12 9.80 19.51
N ALA A 169 -1.88 8.68 20.20
CA ALA A 169 -0.93 8.61 21.31
C ALA A 169 0.53 8.61 20.83
N VAL A 170 0.80 8.31 19.55
CA VAL A 170 2.14 8.36 18.99
C VAL A 170 2.41 9.77 18.45
N PRO A 171 3.45 10.47 18.96
CA PRO A 171 3.82 11.79 18.47
C PRO A 171 4.15 11.78 16.98
N ALA A 172 3.83 12.87 16.27
CA ALA A 172 4.08 13.01 14.83
C ALA A 172 5.51 12.62 14.41
N LYS A 173 6.51 13.04 15.21
CA LYS A 173 7.94 12.81 14.95
C LYS A 173 8.30 11.32 14.98
N GLU A 174 7.62 10.54 15.81
CA GLU A 174 7.79 9.08 15.92
C GLU A 174 6.90 8.35 14.92
N ALA A 175 5.74 8.92 14.61
CA ALA A 175 4.80 8.39 13.63
C ALA A 175 5.30 8.53 12.19
N LEU A 176 6.32 9.32 11.88
CA LEU A 176 6.85 9.46 10.51
C LEU A 176 5.74 9.66 9.46
N ASP A 177 4.79 10.52 9.80
CA ASP A 177 3.65 10.85 8.95
C ASP A 177 3.80 12.27 8.39
N SER A 178 2.84 12.71 7.57
CA SER A 178 2.96 13.96 6.83
C SER A 178 3.09 15.21 7.72
N ARG A 179 2.73 15.13 9.01
CA ARG A 179 2.99 16.24 9.96
C ARG A 179 4.48 16.48 10.17
N THR A 180 5.33 15.48 9.92
CA THR A 180 6.78 15.56 10.07
C THR A 180 7.49 15.60 8.71
N ILE A 181 7.04 14.79 7.75
CA ILE A 181 7.73 14.64 6.45
C ILE A 181 7.08 15.43 5.31
N GLY A 182 5.94 16.07 5.56
CA GLY A 182 5.17 16.78 4.54
C GLY A 182 4.34 15.86 3.63
N PRO A 183 3.80 16.39 2.52
CA PRO A 183 3.06 15.62 1.54
C PRO A 183 3.93 14.54 0.89
N VAL A 184 3.37 13.34 0.71
CA VAL A 184 4.08 12.16 0.20
C VAL A 184 3.79 11.99 -1.28
N HIS A 185 4.84 11.89 -2.09
CA HIS A 185 4.71 11.68 -3.52
C HIS A 185 4.24 10.25 -3.84
N ILE A 186 3.42 10.09 -4.88
CA ILE A 186 2.80 8.82 -5.31
C ILE A 186 3.80 7.69 -5.59
N LYS A 187 5.04 8.03 -5.94
CA LYS A 187 6.15 7.09 -6.19
C LYS A 187 6.62 6.39 -4.92
N ASP A 188 6.40 7.02 -3.77
CA ASP A 188 6.77 6.48 -2.47
C ASP A 188 5.63 5.62 -1.88
N ILE A 189 4.43 5.64 -2.49
CA ILE A 189 3.34 4.73 -2.16
C ILE A 189 3.50 3.43 -2.97
N ALA A 190 3.67 2.31 -2.28
CA ALA A 190 3.80 1.01 -2.91
C ALA A 190 2.46 0.29 -3.11
N GLY A 191 1.49 0.52 -2.23
CA GLY A 191 0.24 -0.22 -2.28
C GLY A 191 -0.77 0.15 -1.21
N ARG A 192 -1.90 -0.55 -1.20
CA ARG A 192 -3.00 -0.38 -0.24
C ARG A 192 -3.16 -1.63 0.62
N ALA A 193 -3.24 -1.44 1.93
CA ALA A 193 -3.46 -2.50 2.91
C ALA A 193 -4.91 -2.99 2.84
N LEU A 194 -5.12 -4.30 2.81
CA LEU A 194 -6.42 -4.90 2.60
C LEU A 194 -6.92 -5.69 3.82
N TYR A 195 -6.02 -6.41 4.47
CA TYR A 195 -6.37 -7.37 5.49
C TYR A 195 -5.28 -7.47 6.54
N VAL A 196 -5.65 -7.65 7.79
CA VAL A 196 -4.72 -7.91 8.89
C VAL A 196 -4.98 -9.29 9.47
N MET A 197 -3.90 -10.04 9.72
CA MET A 197 -3.96 -11.40 10.23
C MET A 197 -2.94 -11.60 11.34
N ARG A 198 -3.41 -12.14 12.46
CA ARG A 198 -2.61 -12.41 13.68
C ARG A 198 -2.63 -13.89 14.02
N SER A 199 -3.77 -14.53 13.78
CA SER A 199 -3.94 -15.98 13.87
C SER A 199 -5.07 -16.45 12.94
N ALA A 200 -5.34 -17.75 12.95
CA ALA A 200 -6.49 -18.34 12.24
C ALA A 200 -7.86 -17.86 12.76
N VAL A 201 -7.92 -17.21 13.92
CA VAL A 201 -9.17 -16.75 14.55
C VAL A 201 -9.15 -15.26 14.91
N ASP A 202 -8.00 -14.60 14.82
CA ASP A 202 -7.82 -13.16 15.05
C ASP A 202 -7.28 -12.55 13.75
N HIS A 203 -8.21 -12.16 12.89
CA HIS A 203 -7.94 -11.60 11.57
C HIS A 203 -9.17 -10.82 11.07
N GLU A 204 -8.96 -9.77 10.30
CA GLU A 204 -10.05 -8.88 9.86
C GLU A 204 -9.67 -8.04 8.62
N PRO A 205 -10.65 -7.61 7.81
CA PRO A 205 -10.43 -6.61 6.77
C PRO A 205 -10.01 -5.26 7.36
N ILE A 206 -9.08 -4.58 6.68
CA ILE A 206 -8.77 -3.19 6.98
C ILE A 206 -9.84 -2.29 6.37
N GLN A 207 -10.43 -1.43 7.20
CA GLN A 207 -11.40 -0.44 6.75
C GLN A 207 -10.69 0.66 5.95
N ASN A 208 -10.88 0.62 4.64
CA ASN A 208 -10.48 1.63 3.67
C ASN A 208 -11.70 2.48 3.26
N SER A 209 -11.54 3.39 2.29
CA SER A 209 -12.69 4.10 1.69
C SER A 209 -13.67 3.12 1.04
N ASP A 210 -14.96 3.51 0.96
CA ASP A 210 -16.01 2.68 0.35
C ASP A 210 -15.64 2.25 -1.08
N GLN A 211 -15.07 3.18 -1.86
CA GLN A 211 -14.65 2.91 -3.23
C GLN A 211 -13.51 1.89 -3.29
N ALA A 212 -12.49 2.03 -2.44
CA ALA A 212 -11.39 1.08 -2.37
C ALA A 212 -11.89 -0.31 -1.94
N THR A 213 -12.81 -0.39 -0.97
CA THR A 213 -13.44 -1.65 -0.56
C THR A 213 -14.13 -2.34 -1.73
N ILE A 214 -14.87 -1.60 -2.56
CA ILE A 214 -15.53 -2.13 -3.77
C ILE A 214 -14.49 -2.61 -4.79
N ASP A 215 -13.46 -1.80 -5.05
CA ASP A 215 -12.46 -2.09 -6.09
C ASP A 215 -11.51 -3.23 -5.71
N ASP A 216 -11.30 -3.48 -4.41
CA ASP A 216 -10.47 -4.56 -3.89
C ASP A 216 -11.26 -5.82 -3.52
N ALA A 217 -12.60 -5.78 -3.48
CA ALA A 217 -13.43 -6.95 -3.17
C ALA A 217 -13.07 -8.20 -4.01
N PRO A 218 -12.79 -8.10 -5.33
CA PRO A 218 -12.37 -9.27 -6.10
C PRO A 218 -10.99 -9.81 -5.72
N THR A 219 -10.05 -8.92 -5.36
CA THR A 219 -8.71 -9.31 -4.88
C THR A 219 -8.85 -10.02 -3.53
N MET A 220 -9.65 -9.46 -2.63
CA MET A 220 -9.98 -10.06 -1.35
C MET A 220 -10.58 -11.45 -1.49
N ALA A 221 -11.59 -11.62 -2.34
CA ALA A 221 -12.25 -12.92 -2.55
C ALA A 221 -11.32 -14.01 -3.10
N MET A 222 -10.23 -13.63 -3.78
CA MET A 222 -9.32 -14.59 -4.44
C MET A 222 -8.03 -14.84 -3.64
N GLU A 223 -7.51 -13.83 -2.95
CA GLU A 223 -6.20 -13.91 -2.28
C GLU A 223 -6.32 -14.12 -0.76
N CYS A 224 -7.46 -13.76 -0.16
CA CYS A 224 -7.65 -13.82 1.28
C CYS A 224 -8.16 -15.20 1.75
N HIS A 225 -7.43 -16.26 1.42
CA HIS A 225 -7.67 -17.61 1.94
C HIS A 225 -6.83 -17.82 3.21
N ILE A 226 -7.47 -17.82 4.38
CA ILE A 226 -6.79 -17.78 5.69
C ILE A 226 -5.76 -18.91 5.83
N GLU A 227 -6.10 -20.14 5.45
CA GLU A 227 -5.20 -21.28 5.53
C GLU A 227 -3.94 -21.08 4.68
N GLN A 228 -4.10 -20.60 3.44
CA GLN A 228 -2.99 -20.35 2.53
C GLN A 228 -2.11 -19.19 3.00
N LEU A 229 -2.71 -18.15 3.58
CA LEU A 229 -1.95 -17.02 4.14
C LEU A 229 -1.13 -17.47 5.36
N LEU A 230 -1.68 -18.32 6.22
CA LEU A 230 -0.97 -18.87 7.37
C LEU A 230 0.19 -19.78 6.96
N GLU A 231 0.02 -20.59 5.91
CA GLU A 231 1.11 -21.39 5.34
C GLU A 231 2.25 -20.48 4.84
N ARG A 232 1.92 -19.43 4.08
CA ARG A 232 2.91 -18.44 3.61
C ARG A 232 3.66 -17.75 4.75
N ILE A 233 2.96 -17.37 5.83
CA ILE A 233 3.63 -16.76 7.00
C ILE A 233 4.61 -17.72 7.64
N LYS A 234 4.23 -19.00 7.79
CA LYS A 234 5.13 -20.01 8.36
C LYS A 234 6.37 -20.18 7.49
N GLU A 235 6.19 -20.25 6.16
CA GLU A 235 7.30 -20.32 5.20
C GLU A 235 8.24 -19.12 5.32
N GLU A 236 7.71 -17.90 5.40
CA GLU A 236 8.49 -16.66 5.58
C GLU A 236 9.19 -16.58 6.95
N GLN A 237 8.65 -17.22 8.00
CA GLN A 237 9.26 -17.26 9.33
C GLN A 237 10.34 -18.35 9.49
N LEU A 238 10.33 -19.37 8.62
CA LEU A 238 11.24 -20.52 8.66
C LEU A 238 12.44 -20.38 7.70
N GLY A 239 12.35 -19.48 6.72
CA GLY A 239 13.43 -19.13 5.78
C GLY A 239 14.38 -18.07 6.31
#